data_AF-A0A2N0U3J3-F1
#
_entry.id   AF-A0A2N0U3J3-F1
#
_cell.length_a   1.000
_cell.length_b   1.000
_cell.length_c   1.000
_cell.angle_alpha   90.00
_cell.angle_beta   90.00
_cell.angle_gamma   90.00
#
_symmetry.space_group_name_H-M   'P 1'
#
loop_
_entity.id
_entity.type
_entity.pdbx_description
1 polymer ?
#
loop_
_entity_poly.entity_id
_entity_poly.type
_entity_poly.pdbx_seq_one_letter_code
_entity_poly.pdbx_strand_id
1 'polypeptide(L)' 'MNLLAIETELKKRCKYEYRWFRKQNNSWDRLSSFVYSTSSWNKLNEKIALIIATEKLDEKELFQYCCNRWYNFWSAMAV' A
#
# COMPACT_ATOMS: atom_id res chain seq x y z
N MET A 1 -7.97 -15.97 8.24
CA MET A 1 -7.73 -15.05 7.10
C MET A 1 -8.69 -15.44 5.99
N ASN A 2 -9.55 -14.55 5.50
CA ASN A 2 -10.52 -14.87 4.46
C ASN A 2 -9.94 -14.49 3.09
N LEU A 3 -9.53 -15.51 2.30
CA LEU A 3 -8.86 -15.32 1.01
C LEU A 3 -9.72 -14.54 0.01
N LEU A 4 -11.02 -14.85 -0.06
CA LEU A 4 -11.96 -14.15 -0.95
C LEU A 4 -12.10 -12.67 -0.59
N ALA A 5 -12.12 -12.36 0.70
CA ALA A 5 -12.15 -10.98 1.17
C ALA A 5 -10.88 -10.22 0.77
N ILE A 6 -9.70 -10.85 0.89
CA ILE A 6 -8.43 -10.24 0.51
C ILE A 6 -8.34 -10.03 -1.00
N GLU A 7 -8.75 -11.02 -1.80
CA GLU A 7 -8.79 -10.90 -3.25
C GLU A 7 -9.68 -9.72 -3.69
N THR A 8 -10.83 -9.56 -3.04
CA THR A 8 -11.76 -8.44 -3.28
C THR A 8 -11.09 -7.08 -3.01
N GLU A 9 -10.31 -6.97 -1.94
CA GLU A 9 -9.53 -5.76 -1.66
C GLU A 9 -8.39 -5.57 -2.67
N LEU A 10 -7.64 -6.62 -3.01
CA LEU A 10 -6.52 -6.58 -3.96
C LEU A 10 -6.96 -6.09 -5.34
N LYS A 11 -8.15 -6.50 -5.81
CA LYS A 11 -8.72 -6.03 -7.09
C LYS A 11 -8.93 -4.51 -7.14
N LYS A 12 -9.12 -3.84 -5.99
CA LYS A 12 -9.27 -2.37 -5.96
C LYS A 12 -7.95 -1.67 -6.33
N ARG A 13 -6.80 -2.26 -5.98
CA ARG A 13 -5.47 -1.78 -6.41
C ARG A 13 -5.29 -1.83 -7.91
N CYS A 14 -5.87 -2.82 -8.59
CA CYS A 14 -5.70 -3.02 -10.04
C CYS A 14 -6.25 -1.88 -10.90
N LYS A 15 -7.08 -0.98 -10.33
CA LYS A 15 -7.57 0.23 -10.99
C LYS A 15 -6.49 1.31 -11.17
N TYR A 16 -5.36 1.17 -10.48
CA TYR A 16 -4.26 2.12 -10.49
C TYR A 16 -3.06 1.54 -11.23
N GLU A 17 -2.32 2.38 -11.95
CA GLU A 17 -1.11 1.96 -12.65
C GLU A 17 -0.08 1.34 -11.69
N TYR A 18 0.75 0.43 -12.19
CA TYR A 18 1.88 -0.14 -11.43
C TYR A 18 3.15 0.66 -11.70
N ARG A 19 3.45 1.64 -10.83
CA ARG A 19 4.66 2.46 -10.90
C ARG A 19 5.34 2.49 -9.54
N TRP A 20 6.66 2.40 -9.48
CA TRP A 20 7.41 2.51 -8.22
C TRP A 20 7.95 3.92 -7.95
N PHE A 21 8.21 4.70 -9.02
CA PHE A 21 8.88 6.02 -9.03
C PHE A 21 10.30 6.06 -8.45
N ARG A 22 10.58 5.29 -7.40
CA ARG A 22 11.88 5.18 -6.76
C ARG A 22 12.20 3.75 -6.37
N LYS A 23 13.49 3.50 -6.09
CA LYS A 23 13.94 2.25 -5.47
C LYS A 23 13.48 2.19 -4.01
N GLN A 24 13.18 0.97 -3.54
CA GLN A 24 12.87 0.71 -2.13
C GLN A 24 14.02 1.14 -1.21
N ASN A 25 13.68 1.68 -0.04
CA ASN A 25 14.64 2.15 0.95
C ASN A 25 14.09 2.04 2.38
N ASN A 26 15.00 2.00 3.35
CA ASN A 26 14.67 1.77 4.76
C ASN A 26 13.76 2.85 5.36
N SER A 27 13.84 4.10 4.88
CA SER A 27 13.03 5.20 5.40
C SER A 27 11.56 5.00 5.02
N TRP A 28 11.30 4.76 3.73
CA TRP A 28 9.95 4.56 3.23
C TRP A 28 9.37 3.23 3.68
N ASP A 29 10.20 2.21 3.88
CA ASP A 29 9.75 0.93 4.46
C ASP A 29 9.26 1.07 5.89
N ARG A 30 9.95 1.88 6.70
CA ARG A 30 9.53 2.19 8.06
C ARG A 30 8.21 2.95 8.05
N LEU A 31 8.11 3.96 7.18
CA LEU A 31 6.93 4.79 7.02
C LEU A 31 5.71 3.98 6.55
N SER A 32 5.91 3.03 5.64
CA SER A 32 4.88 2.17 5.09
C SER A 32 4.66 0.87 5.88
N SER A 33 5.26 0.69 7.07
CA SER A 33 5.18 -0.59 7.81
C SER A 33 3.75 -1.02 8.16
N PHE A 34 2.81 -0.08 8.25
CA PHE A 34 1.39 -0.35 8.50
C PHE A 34 0.71 -1.17 7.39
N VAL A 35 1.30 -1.29 6.20
CA VAL A 35 0.72 -2.07 5.09
C VAL A 35 0.56 -3.55 5.44
N TYR A 36 1.45 -4.08 6.29
CA TYR A 36 1.45 -5.50 6.69
C TYR A 36 0.34 -5.85 7.68
N SER A 37 -0.25 -4.85 8.35
CA SER A 37 -1.35 -5.02 9.30
C SER A 37 -2.68 -4.43 8.80
N THR A 38 -2.71 -3.90 7.58
CA THR A 38 -3.87 -3.23 7.00
C THR A 38 -4.35 -3.99 5.76
N SER A 39 -5.32 -4.88 5.88
CA SER A 39 -5.84 -5.67 4.74
C SER A 39 -6.93 -4.97 3.92
N SER A 40 -7.53 -3.89 4.44
CA SER A 40 -8.58 -3.14 3.74
C SER A 40 -7.98 -2.03 2.88
N TRP A 41 -8.42 -1.95 1.62
CA TRP A 41 -8.01 -0.91 0.68
C TRP A 41 -8.38 0.49 1.18
N ASN A 42 -9.59 0.66 1.73
CA ASN A 42 -10.04 1.96 2.21
C ASN A 42 -9.18 2.43 3.39
N LYS A 43 -8.93 1.55 4.37
CA LYS A 43 -8.05 1.86 5.51
C LYS A 43 -6.61 2.12 5.09
N LEU A 44 -6.13 1.44 4.04
CA LEU A 44 -4.81 1.71 3.45
C LEU A 44 -4.76 3.16 2.94
N ASN A 45 -5.74 3.59 2.15
CA ASN A 45 -5.79 4.95 1.59
C ASN A 45 -5.89 6.02 2.68
N GLU A 46 -6.71 5.81 3.70
CA GLU A 46 -6.84 6.74 4.85
C GLU A 46 -5.48 6.95 5.54
N LYS A 47 -4.75 5.87 5.79
CA LYS A 47 -3.42 5.94 6.42
C LYS A 47 -2.37 6.59 5.52
N ILE A 48 -2.38 6.29 4.22
CA ILE A 48 -1.51 6.94 3.26
C ILE A 48 -1.76 8.46 3.24
N ALA A 49 -3.03 8.88 3.18
CA ALA A 49 -3.41 10.29 3.17
C ALA A 49 -2.95 11.01 4.45
N LEU A 50 -3.08 10.37 5.61
CA LEU A 50 -2.59 10.91 6.88
C LEU A 50 -1.08 11.15 6.85
N ILE A 51 -0.31 10.19 6.33
CA ILE A 51 1.16 10.29 6.26
C ILE A 51 1.59 11.36 5.25
N ILE A 52 0.93 11.46 4.10
CA ILE A 52 1.21 12.52 3.11
C ILE A 52 1.03 13.90 3.75
N ALA A 53 -0.05 14.08 4.53
CA ALA A 53 -0.34 15.33 5.21
C ALA A 53 0.72 15.70 6.28
N THR A 54 1.38 14.72 6.90
CA THR A 54 2.38 14.96 7.95
C THR A 54 3.81 15.10 7.43
N GLU A 55 4.21 14.30 6.44
CA GLU A 55 5.62 14.12 6.06
C GLU A 55 6.10 15.03 4.92
N LYS A 56 5.23 15.86 4.32
CA LYS A 56 5.55 16.72 3.15
C LYS A 56 6.24 15.95 2.01
N LEU A 57 5.82 14.70 1.78
CA LEU A 57 6.33 13.84 0.70
C LEU A 57 5.49 14.02 -0.56
N ASP A 58 6.05 13.64 -1.72
CA ASP A 58 5.28 13.58 -2.95
C ASP A 58 4.15 12.54 -2.82
N GLU A 59 2.92 13.02 -3.00
CA GLU A 59 1.70 12.23 -2.84
C GLU A 59 1.66 11.03 -3.77
N LYS A 60 2.01 11.21 -5.05
CA LYS A 60 1.92 10.15 -6.06
C LYS A 60 2.95 9.06 -5.78
N GLU A 61 4.16 9.47 -5.42
CA GLU A 61 5.23 8.53 -5.11
C GLU A 61 4.92 7.73 -3.86
N LEU A 62 4.53 8.39 -2.75
CA LEU A 62 4.25 7.69 -1.50
C LEU A 62 3.02 6.77 -1.62
N PHE A 63 1.96 7.22 -2.31
CA PHE A 63 0.79 6.40 -2.59
C PHE A 63 1.17 5.13 -3.34
N GLN A 64 1.86 5.26 -4.48
CA GLN A 64 2.27 4.12 -5.28
C GLN A 64 3.19 3.16 -4.51
N TYR A 65 4.12 3.70 -3.71
CA TYR A 65 5.01 2.89 -2.90
C TYR A 65 4.25 2.04 -1.89
N CYS A 66 3.38 2.66 -1.10
CA CYS A 66 2.55 1.97 -0.12
C CYS A 66 1.64 0.93 -0.77
N CYS A 67 0.95 1.28 -1.87
CA CYS A 67 0.07 0.37 -2.59
C CYS A 67 0.82 -0.84 -3.17
N ASN A 68 2.03 -0.64 -3.69
CA ASN A 68 2.82 -1.76 -4.23
C ASN A 68 3.37 -2.66 -3.12
N ARG A 69 3.82 -2.11 -1.99
CA ARG A 69 4.24 -2.90 -0.82
C ARG A 69 3.08 -3.70 -0.23
N TRP A 70 1.93 -3.06 -0.12
CA TRP A 70 0.70 -3.69 0.31
C TRP A 70 0.32 -4.84 -0.63
N TYR A 71 0.26 -4.59 -1.94
CA TYR A 71 -0.10 -5.60 -2.91
C TYR A 71 0.88 -6.77 -2.92
N ASN A 72 2.19 -6.51 -2.88
CA ASN A 72 3.22 -7.56 -2.85
C ASN A 72 3.06 -8.48 -1.64
N PHE A 73 2.77 -7.91 -0.46
CA PHE A 73 2.59 -8.70 0.76
C PHE A 73 1.28 -9.50 0.74
N TRP A 74 0.14 -8.83 0.51
CA TRP A 74 -1.16 -9.48 0.62
C TRP A 74 -1.46 -10.44 -0.54
N SER A 75 -0.86 -10.24 -1.72
CA SER A 75 -0.95 -11.24 -2.80
C SER A 75 -0.17 -12.50 -2.48
N ALA A 76 1.00 -12.40 -1.83
CA ALA A 76 1.77 -13.56 -1.37
C ALA A 76 1.08 -14.32 -0.22
N MET A 77 0.38 -13.61 0.67
CA MET A 77 -0.38 -14.22 1.76
C MET A 77 -1.70 -14.88 1.32
N ALA A 78 -2.14 -14.62 0.08
CA ALA A 78 -3.38 -15.16 -0.47
C ALA A 78 -3.17 -16.43 -1.34
N VAL A 79 -1.97 -17.01 -1.30
CA VAL A 79 -1.57 -18.26 -1.98
C VAL A 79 -1.92 -19.48 -1.13
#